data_AF-A0A2V8JCZ9-F1
#
_entry.id   AF-A0A2V8JCZ9-F1
#
_cell.length_a   1.000
_cell.length_b   1.000
_cell.length_c   1.000
_cell.angle_alpha   90.00
_cell.angle_beta   90.00
_cell.angle_gamma   90.00
#
_symmetry.space_group_name_H-M   'P 1'
#
loop_
_entity.id
_entity.type
_entity.pdbx_description
1 polymer ?
#
loop_
_entity_poly.entity_id
_entity_poly.type
_entity_poly.pdbx_seq_one_letter_code
_entity_poly.pdbx_strand_id
1 'polypeptide(L)'
;MSFFGKKVGEYLAFSRTGMILIVLMGLIRFFVGISAVPYERATHLVSMTVLTVLLFVIYGHRVAPKGFGTYQHLLPTAASLPLTMLVILTEGVTGLHGYFHFHSLQNMAATMPSASNIVTPTASNLLSHMGGQILVAIPFTFLGWGLASMGFLLSRYLTFLRNAFLMLAALGIFRVLIGAVGVPEYIGTWISSLSLLMMVLAVYYGHSARRHGFDRYWQVVLMGLLLSTVQSLVVIACILITTNFGLANYFTSEIVSVTRHIVGHLGSAIGGNLTIPVVILAAIGFATAGRKPALKSQPRNSQRPYF
;
A
#
# COMPACT_ATOMS: atom_id res chain seq x y z
N MET A 1 -24.79 -4.84 19.53
CA MET A 1 -25.10 -5.14 18.10
C MET A 1 -24.04 -6.10 17.54
N SER A 2 -24.47 -7.08 16.75
CA SER A 2 -23.59 -8.06 16.08
C SER A 2 -23.77 -8.02 14.57
N PHE A 3 -22.68 -8.17 13.83
CA PHE A 3 -22.65 -8.29 12.37
C PHE A 3 -21.85 -9.54 11.98
N PHE A 4 -22.43 -10.37 11.11
CA PHE A 4 -21.81 -11.64 10.67
C PHE A 4 -21.34 -12.52 11.84
N GLY A 5 -22.10 -12.56 12.95
CA GLY A 5 -21.75 -13.38 14.11
C GLY A 5 -20.70 -12.79 15.07
N LYS A 6 -20.18 -11.57 14.82
CA LYS A 6 -19.23 -10.88 15.71
C LYS A 6 -19.79 -9.56 16.25
N LYS A 7 -19.40 -9.18 17.46
CA LYS A 7 -19.80 -7.89 18.04
C LYS A 7 -19.08 -6.74 17.33
N VAL A 8 -19.73 -5.57 17.22
CA VAL A 8 -19.11 -4.35 16.62
C VAL A 8 -17.76 -4.03 17.28
N GLY A 9 -17.66 -4.17 18.60
CA GLY A 9 -16.43 -3.94 19.35
C GLY A 9 -15.25 -4.84 18.94
N GLU A 10 -15.50 -6.05 18.40
CA GLU A 10 -14.42 -6.91 17.89
C GLU A 10 -13.80 -6.34 16.62
N TYR A 11 -14.61 -5.78 15.71
CA TYR A 11 -14.11 -5.14 14.50
C TYR A 11 -13.29 -3.90 14.82
N LEU A 12 -13.77 -3.07 15.76
CA LEU A 12 -13.05 -1.88 16.22
C LEU A 12 -11.76 -2.25 16.95
N ALA A 13 -11.78 -3.28 17.81
CA ALA A 13 -10.57 -3.76 18.47
C ALA A 13 -9.55 -4.30 17.45
N PHE A 14 -10.01 -4.99 16.42
CA PHE A 14 -9.16 -5.48 15.34
C PHE A 14 -8.53 -4.31 14.56
N SER A 15 -9.33 -3.32 14.12
CA SER A 15 -8.85 -2.15 13.35
C SER A 15 -8.22 -1.03 14.19
N ARG A 16 -8.15 -1.19 15.52
CA ARG A 16 -7.71 -0.16 16.49
C ARG A 16 -6.41 0.52 16.10
N THR A 17 -5.37 -0.25 15.77
CA THR A 17 -4.07 0.33 15.39
C THR A 17 -4.19 1.21 14.14
N GLY A 18 -4.94 0.78 13.12
CA GLY A 18 -5.18 1.58 11.93
C GLY A 18 -5.94 2.87 12.23
N MET A 19 -6.98 2.80 13.05
CA MET A 19 -7.73 3.97 13.47
C MET A 19 -6.83 4.97 14.23
N ILE A 20 -5.98 4.49 15.15
CA ILE A 20 -5.00 5.33 15.85
C ILE A 20 -4.03 5.98 14.86
N LEU A 21 -3.51 5.25 13.88
CA LEU A 21 -2.62 5.81 12.86
C LEU A 21 -3.31 6.89 12.01
N ILE A 22 -4.58 6.71 11.66
CA ILE A 22 -5.38 7.72 10.95
C ILE A 22 -5.53 8.98 11.80
N VAL A 23 -5.84 8.84 13.10
CA VAL A 23 -5.93 9.97 14.04
C VAL A 23 -4.59 10.69 14.16
N LEU A 24 -3.48 9.97 14.36
CA LEU A 24 -2.15 10.55 14.44
C LEU A 24 -1.78 11.27 13.14
N MET A 25 -2.09 10.70 11.97
CA MET A 25 -1.86 11.35 10.68
C MET A 25 -2.70 12.62 10.52
N GLY A 26 -3.94 12.61 10.99
CA GLY A 26 -4.79 13.80 11.07
C GLY A 26 -4.19 14.90 11.95
N LEU A 27 -3.65 14.55 13.12
CA LEU A 27 -2.97 15.48 14.01
C LEU A 27 -1.67 16.03 13.38
N ILE A 28 -0.85 15.19 12.77
CA ILE A 28 0.34 15.64 12.04
C ILE A 28 -0.08 16.63 10.94
N ARG A 29 -1.13 16.30 10.18
CA ARG A 29 -1.64 17.16 9.12
C ARG A 29 -2.11 18.51 9.66
N PHE A 30 -2.75 18.51 10.83
CA PHE A 30 -3.12 19.72 11.55
C PHE A 30 -1.90 20.58 11.92
N PHE A 31 -0.89 19.99 12.57
CA PHE A 31 0.33 20.72 12.95
C PHE A 31 1.11 21.25 11.74
N VAL A 32 1.19 20.48 10.66
CA VAL A 32 1.82 20.95 9.42
C VAL A 32 1.02 22.11 8.81
N GLY A 33 -0.31 22.06 8.84
CA GLY A 33 -1.18 23.13 8.34
C GLY A 33 -0.97 24.48 9.05
N ILE A 34 -0.71 24.47 10.36
CA ILE A 34 -0.43 25.71 11.12
C ILE A 34 1.04 26.15 11.05
N SER A 35 1.95 25.33 10.51
CA SER A 35 3.40 25.60 10.48
C SER A 35 3.88 26.47 9.31
N ALA A 36 2.97 27.15 8.61
CA ALA A 36 3.23 27.94 7.39
C ALA A 36 3.87 27.16 6.22
N VAL A 37 3.90 25.83 6.29
CA VAL A 37 4.29 24.98 5.15
C VAL A 37 3.23 25.12 4.05
N PRO A 38 3.63 25.36 2.78
CA PRO A 38 2.68 25.44 1.67
C PRO A 38 1.75 24.23 1.63
N TYR A 39 0.46 24.47 1.42
CA TYR A 39 -0.59 23.45 1.48
C TYR A 39 -0.30 22.25 0.57
N GLU A 40 0.22 22.51 -0.64
CA GLU A 40 0.60 21.48 -1.59
C GLU A 40 1.69 20.56 -1.01
N ARG A 41 2.73 21.14 -0.40
CA ARG A 41 3.79 20.35 0.26
C ARG A 41 3.25 19.59 1.47
N ALA A 42 2.41 20.23 2.29
CA ALA A 42 1.80 19.61 3.46
C ALA A 42 0.95 18.37 3.11
N THR A 43 0.13 18.48 2.06
CA THR A 43 -0.76 17.40 1.61
C THR A 43 -0.01 16.24 0.94
N HIS A 44 1.08 16.50 0.24
CA HIS A 44 1.94 15.46 -0.31
C HIS A 44 2.71 14.68 0.76
N LEU A 45 3.13 15.35 1.85
CA LEU A 45 3.89 14.72 2.93
C LEU A 45 2.99 13.91 3.89
N VAL A 46 1.73 14.33 4.08
CA VAL A 46 0.85 13.84 5.15
C VAL A 46 -0.52 13.45 4.60
N SER A 47 -0.56 12.41 3.76
CA SER A 47 -1.79 11.98 3.08
C SER A 47 -2.56 10.90 3.86
N MET A 48 -3.64 11.33 4.53
CA MET A 48 -4.60 10.41 5.18
C MET A 48 -5.23 9.42 4.20
N THR A 49 -5.47 9.84 2.94
CA THR A 49 -6.05 8.97 1.90
C THR A 49 -5.10 7.82 1.57
N VAL A 50 -3.82 8.12 1.32
CA VAL A 50 -2.81 7.10 1.01
C VAL A 50 -2.66 6.13 2.19
N LEU A 51 -2.57 6.67 3.42
CA LEU A 51 -2.54 5.84 4.62
C LEU A 51 -3.75 4.91 4.72
N THR A 52 -4.96 5.43 4.52
CA THR A 52 -6.19 4.65 4.62
C THR A 52 -6.26 3.55 3.54
N VAL A 53 -5.86 3.87 2.31
CA VAL A 53 -5.74 2.90 1.21
C VAL A 53 -4.78 1.77 1.55
N LEU A 54 -3.60 2.09 2.11
CA LEU A 54 -2.64 1.08 2.57
C LEU A 54 -3.22 0.23 3.71
N LEU A 55 -3.92 0.86 4.66
CA LEU A 55 -4.54 0.15 5.78
C LEU A 55 -5.61 -0.83 5.30
N PHE A 56 -6.37 -0.55 4.24
CA PHE A 56 -7.30 -1.54 3.67
C PHE A 56 -6.59 -2.83 3.27
N VAL A 57 -5.48 -2.72 2.53
CA VAL A 57 -4.70 -3.87 2.09
C VAL A 57 -4.09 -4.60 3.29
N ILE A 58 -3.51 -3.86 4.24
CA ILE A 58 -2.89 -4.43 5.46
C ILE A 58 -3.92 -5.18 6.30
N TYR A 59 -5.08 -4.59 6.53
CA TYR A 59 -6.13 -5.22 7.33
C TYR A 59 -6.75 -6.41 6.61
N GLY A 60 -6.94 -6.33 5.29
CA GLY A 60 -7.28 -7.48 4.46
C GLY A 60 -6.29 -8.64 4.61
N HIS A 61 -5.00 -8.34 4.48
CA HIS A 61 -3.93 -9.30 4.70
C HIS A 61 -3.95 -9.90 6.11
N ARG A 62 -4.23 -9.11 7.15
CA ARG A 62 -4.25 -9.56 8.56
C ARG A 62 -5.41 -10.47 8.90
N VAL A 63 -6.55 -10.39 8.21
CA VAL A 63 -7.74 -11.20 8.53
C VAL A 63 -7.47 -12.71 8.33
N ALA A 64 -6.76 -13.08 7.25
CA ALA A 64 -6.44 -14.47 6.95
C ALA A 64 -5.53 -15.17 7.99
N PRO A 65 -4.31 -14.67 8.30
CA PRO A 65 -3.39 -15.35 9.21
C PRO A 65 -3.83 -15.27 10.68
N LYS A 66 -4.62 -14.25 11.06
CA LYS A 66 -5.13 -14.13 12.44
C LYS A 66 -6.41 -14.94 12.69
N GLY A 67 -6.96 -15.60 11.67
CA GLY A 67 -8.24 -16.32 11.78
C GLY A 67 -9.40 -15.40 12.19
N PHE A 68 -9.32 -14.11 11.90
CA PHE A 68 -10.33 -13.14 12.35
C PHE A 68 -11.67 -13.37 11.65
N GLY A 69 -11.67 -13.92 10.44
CA GLY A 69 -12.87 -14.27 9.71
C GLY A 69 -12.62 -14.54 8.22
N THR A 70 -13.70 -14.67 7.47
CA THR A 70 -13.75 -14.77 6.01
C THR A 70 -13.93 -13.40 5.34
N TYR A 71 -14.11 -13.37 4.00
CA TYR A 71 -14.39 -12.16 3.21
C TYR A 71 -15.55 -11.30 3.75
N GLN A 72 -16.54 -11.91 4.40
CA GLN A 72 -17.70 -11.20 4.96
C GLN A 72 -17.29 -10.20 6.07
N HIS A 73 -16.23 -10.50 6.82
CA HIS A 73 -15.73 -9.67 7.90
C HIS A 73 -14.83 -8.51 7.43
N LEU A 74 -14.44 -8.51 6.15
CA LEU A 74 -13.65 -7.43 5.56
C LEU A 74 -14.48 -6.15 5.42
N LEU A 75 -15.78 -6.25 5.14
CA LEU A 75 -16.62 -5.06 4.93
C LEU A 75 -16.76 -4.22 6.21
N PRO A 76 -17.14 -4.77 7.39
CA PRO A 76 -17.19 -3.97 8.62
C PRO A 76 -15.81 -3.46 9.05
N THR A 77 -14.75 -4.24 8.81
CA THR A 77 -13.37 -3.83 9.10
C THR A 77 -12.96 -2.65 8.22
N ALA A 78 -13.23 -2.74 6.92
CA ALA A 78 -12.96 -1.68 5.96
C ALA A 78 -13.76 -0.42 6.34
N ALA A 79 -15.06 -0.53 6.62
CA ALA A 79 -15.90 0.61 6.99
C ALA A 79 -15.40 1.41 8.21
N SER A 80 -14.76 0.75 9.18
CA SER A 80 -14.25 1.43 10.38
C SER A 80 -13.15 2.47 10.10
N LEU A 81 -12.34 2.27 9.06
CA LEU A 81 -11.22 3.16 8.71
C LEU A 81 -11.69 4.51 8.12
N PRO A 82 -12.50 4.57 7.04
CA PRO A 82 -12.99 5.82 6.49
C PRO A 82 -13.97 6.53 7.43
N LEU A 83 -14.71 5.81 8.28
CA LEU A 83 -15.51 6.44 9.33
C LEU A 83 -14.63 7.19 10.34
N THR A 84 -13.45 6.66 10.68
CA THR A 84 -12.48 7.37 11.53
C THR A 84 -11.95 8.62 10.82
N MET A 85 -11.64 8.52 9.52
CA MET A 85 -11.19 9.65 8.71
C MET A 85 -12.27 10.74 8.60
N LEU A 86 -13.54 10.37 8.49
CA LEU A 86 -14.68 11.28 8.39
C LEU A 86 -14.78 12.21 9.61
N VAL A 87 -14.56 11.67 10.82
CA VAL A 87 -14.57 12.46 12.07
C VAL A 87 -13.51 13.57 12.01
N ILE A 88 -12.31 13.23 11.53
CA ILE A 88 -11.19 14.18 11.44
C ILE A 88 -11.45 15.23 10.35
N LEU A 89 -11.97 14.82 9.19
CA LEU A 89 -12.26 15.74 8.09
C LEU A 89 -13.38 16.71 8.44
N THR A 90 -14.38 16.27 9.21
CA THR A 90 -15.46 17.13 9.70
C THR A 90 -14.91 18.18 10.65
N GLU A 91 -14.04 17.81 11.59
CA GLU A 91 -13.36 18.75 12.51
C GLU A 91 -12.44 19.74 11.78
N GLY A 92 -11.76 19.30 10.73
CA GLY A 92 -10.93 20.17 9.87
C GLY A 92 -11.72 21.25 9.12
N VAL A 93 -13.05 21.13 9.07
CA VAL A 93 -13.96 22.08 8.41
C VAL A 93 -14.67 22.98 9.43
N THR A 94 -14.91 22.49 10.66
CA THR A 94 -15.55 23.24 11.77
C THR A 94 -14.57 23.99 12.67
N GLY A 95 -13.28 23.62 12.68
CA GLY A 95 -12.29 24.10 13.65
C GLY A 95 -11.61 25.44 13.33
N LEU A 96 -10.57 25.76 14.12
CA LEU A 96 -9.74 26.97 14.06
C LEU A 96 -9.04 27.08 12.69
N HIS A 97 -9.67 27.82 11.78
CA HIS A 97 -9.35 27.98 10.36
C HIS A 97 -9.67 26.74 9.52
N GLY A 98 -10.59 26.90 8.56
CA GLY A 98 -10.72 26.01 7.41
C GLY A 98 -9.50 26.07 6.47
N TYR A 99 -8.28 26.12 7.00
CA TYR A 99 -7.02 26.23 6.29
C TYR A 99 -6.87 25.18 5.17
N PHE A 100 -7.50 24.01 5.31
CA PHE A 100 -7.44 22.94 4.31
C PHE A 100 -8.28 23.15 3.05
N HIS A 101 -9.28 24.03 3.08
CA HIS A 101 -10.15 24.33 1.93
C HIS A 101 -10.22 25.82 1.59
N PHE A 102 -9.99 26.69 2.57
CA PHE A 102 -10.13 28.13 2.42
C PHE A 102 -8.94 28.79 1.73
N HIS A 103 -7.74 28.20 1.75
CA HIS A 103 -6.63 28.71 0.93
C HIS A 103 -6.90 28.54 -0.58
N SER A 104 -7.46 27.39 -1.00
CA SER A 104 -7.90 27.21 -2.38
C SER A 104 -9.12 28.07 -2.75
N LEU A 105 -10.03 28.29 -1.80
CA LEU A 105 -11.23 29.13 -2.02
C LEU A 105 -10.91 30.62 -2.00
N GLN A 106 -9.93 31.10 -1.22
CA GLN A 106 -9.42 32.48 -1.31
C GLN A 106 -8.69 32.71 -2.63
N ASN A 107 -7.88 31.74 -3.07
CA ASN A 107 -7.23 31.80 -4.39
C ASN A 107 -8.26 31.74 -5.54
N MET A 108 -9.36 30.99 -5.37
CA MET A 108 -10.50 30.99 -6.31
C MET A 108 -11.34 32.26 -6.22
N ALA A 109 -11.56 32.85 -5.04
CA ALA A 109 -12.31 34.09 -4.87
C ALA A 109 -11.58 35.29 -5.47
N ALA A 110 -10.24 35.26 -5.52
CA ALA A 110 -9.43 36.23 -6.25
C ALA A 110 -9.59 36.13 -7.79
N THR A 111 -10.07 34.99 -8.31
CA THR A 111 -10.28 34.74 -9.75
C THR A 111 -11.75 34.63 -10.16
N MET A 112 -12.67 34.41 -9.22
CA MET A 112 -14.12 34.30 -9.42
C MET A 112 -14.87 35.04 -8.31
N PRO A 113 -15.32 36.28 -8.54
CA PRO A 113 -16.05 37.08 -7.55
C PRO A 113 -17.33 36.42 -7.04
N SER A 114 -17.97 35.57 -7.85
CA SER A 114 -19.14 34.77 -7.48
C SER A 114 -18.86 33.66 -6.45
N ALA A 115 -17.59 33.34 -6.17
CA ALA A 115 -17.19 32.41 -5.13
C ALA A 115 -17.07 33.09 -3.74
N SER A 116 -17.23 34.42 -3.63
CA SER A 116 -17.12 35.15 -2.37
C SER A 116 -18.14 34.72 -1.31
N ASN A 117 -19.33 34.28 -1.73
CA ASN A 117 -20.40 33.77 -0.85
C ASN A 117 -20.08 32.39 -0.24
N ILE A 118 -19.00 31.74 -0.68
CA ILE A 118 -18.49 30.46 -0.17
C ILE A 118 -17.47 30.68 0.98
N VAL A 119 -16.97 31.92 1.14
CA VAL A 119 -15.84 32.26 2.02
C VAL A 119 -16.26 32.46 3.48
N THR A 120 -17.55 32.59 3.78
CA THR A 120 -18.05 32.59 5.17
C THR A 120 -18.54 31.19 5.55
N PRO A 121 -18.00 30.57 6.62
CA PRO A 121 -18.51 29.32 7.14
C PRO A 121 -19.93 29.55 7.71
N THR A 122 -20.94 29.32 6.89
CA THR A 122 -22.33 29.24 7.33
C THR A 122 -22.65 27.82 7.79
N ALA A 123 -23.64 27.68 8.68
CA ALA A 123 -24.12 26.36 9.09
C ALA A 123 -24.57 25.50 7.89
N SER A 124 -25.14 26.12 6.84
CA SER A 124 -25.54 25.42 5.61
C SER A 124 -24.35 24.91 4.81
N ASN A 125 -23.27 25.68 4.69
CA ASN A 125 -22.05 25.27 3.99
C ASN A 125 -21.35 24.13 4.73
N LEU A 126 -21.34 24.20 6.06
CA LEU A 126 -20.82 23.13 6.91
C LEU A 126 -21.61 21.83 6.75
N LEU A 127 -22.94 21.91 6.89
CA LEU A 127 -23.82 20.74 6.75
C LEU A 127 -23.73 20.12 5.35
N SER A 128 -23.62 20.95 4.30
CA SER A 128 -23.42 20.49 2.93
C SER A 128 -22.08 19.75 2.77
N HIS A 129 -21.00 20.28 3.34
CA HIS A 129 -19.69 19.62 3.32
C HIS A 129 -19.72 18.29 4.08
N MET A 130 -20.25 18.26 5.30
CA MET A 130 -20.41 17.05 6.10
C MET A 130 -21.22 15.99 5.35
N GLY A 131 -22.35 16.39 4.75
CA GLY A 131 -23.18 15.53 3.92
C GLY A 131 -22.42 14.96 2.72
N GLY A 132 -21.62 15.79 2.04
CA GLY A 132 -20.76 15.37 0.95
C GLY A 132 -19.72 14.33 1.38
N GLN A 133 -19.05 14.53 2.53
CA GLN A 133 -18.07 13.58 3.06
C GLN A 133 -18.71 12.24 3.45
N ILE A 134 -19.90 12.25 4.05
CA ILE A 134 -20.67 11.04 4.36
C ILE A 134 -21.01 10.28 3.07
N LEU A 135 -21.47 11.00 2.05
CA LEU A 135 -21.85 10.39 0.77
C LEU A 135 -20.65 9.78 0.05
N VAL A 136 -19.47 10.41 0.11
CA VAL A 136 -18.21 9.88 -0.44
C VAL A 136 -17.65 8.70 0.38
N ALA A 137 -17.92 8.64 1.69
CA ALA A 137 -17.46 7.54 2.54
C ALA A 137 -18.06 6.18 2.11
N ILE A 138 -19.24 6.17 1.50
CA ILE A 138 -19.90 4.96 0.99
C ILE A 138 -19.09 4.31 -0.15
N PRO A 139 -18.88 4.94 -1.33
CA PRO A 139 -18.07 4.35 -2.40
C PRO A 139 -16.62 4.11 -1.95
N PHE A 140 -16.07 4.95 -1.08
CA PHE A 140 -14.72 4.75 -0.55
C PHE A 140 -14.62 3.50 0.35
N THR A 141 -15.68 3.17 1.09
CA THR A 141 -15.78 1.92 1.86
C THR A 141 -15.82 0.70 0.93
N PHE A 142 -16.56 0.77 -0.18
CA PHE A 142 -16.58 -0.32 -1.17
C PHE A 142 -15.24 -0.51 -1.87
N LEU A 143 -14.56 0.59 -2.22
CA LEU A 143 -13.19 0.56 -2.71
C LEU A 143 -12.28 -0.11 -1.67
N GLY A 144 -12.41 0.29 -0.40
CA GLY A 144 -11.65 -0.29 0.70
C GLY A 144 -11.92 -1.77 0.92
N TRP A 145 -13.17 -2.21 0.76
CA TRP A 145 -13.53 -3.63 0.79
C TRP A 145 -12.89 -4.41 -0.36
N GLY A 146 -12.86 -3.84 -1.58
CA GLY A 146 -12.17 -4.43 -2.73
C GLY A 146 -10.66 -4.58 -2.48
N LEU A 147 -10.01 -3.53 -1.98
CA LEU A 147 -8.59 -3.54 -1.63
C LEU A 147 -8.26 -4.50 -0.47
N ALA A 148 -9.12 -4.56 0.54
CA ALA A 148 -8.99 -5.51 1.64
C ALA A 148 -9.18 -6.95 1.15
N SER A 149 -10.11 -7.18 0.21
CA SER A 149 -10.32 -8.49 -0.41
C SER A 149 -9.08 -8.92 -1.21
N MET A 150 -8.46 -7.98 -1.93
CA MET A 150 -7.18 -8.22 -2.59
C MET A 150 -6.07 -8.57 -1.57
N GLY A 151 -5.95 -7.81 -0.47
CA GLY A 151 -4.99 -8.11 0.60
C GLY A 151 -5.21 -9.49 1.24
N PHE A 152 -6.47 -9.88 1.43
CA PHE A 152 -6.85 -11.20 1.94
C PHE A 152 -6.50 -12.31 0.94
N LEU A 153 -6.86 -12.16 -0.33
CA LEU A 153 -6.56 -13.10 -1.41
C LEU A 153 -5.05 -13.32 -1.56
N LEU A 154 -4.28 -12.25 -1.51
CA LEU A 154 -2.83 -12.27 -1.66
C LEU A 154 -2.09 -12.66 -0.38
N SER A 155 -2.79 -12.80 0.76
CA SER A 155 -2.16 -12.93 2.09
C SER A 155 -1.11 -14.05 2.18
N ARG A 156 -1.38 -15.20 1.57
CA ARG A 156 -0.45 -16.33 1.51
C ARG A 156 0.82 -15.98 0.74
N TYR A 157 0.70 -15.28 -0.39
CA TYR A 157 1.83 -14.82 -1.19
C TYR A 157 2.62 -13.75 -0.46
N LEU A 158 1.94 -12.77 0.16
CA LEU A 158 2.58 -11.70 0.92
C LEU A 158 3.38 -12.25 2.11
N THR A 159 2.85 -13.28 2.80
CA THR A 159 3.56 -13.94 3.90
C THR A 159 4.79 -14.68 3.40
N PHE A 160 4.65 -15.42 2.29
CA PHE A 160 5.74 -16.17 1.69
C PHE A 160 6.87 -15.24 1.18
N LEU A 161 6.50 -14.18 0.47
CA LEU A 161 7.42 -13.22 -0.14
C LEU A 161 7.91 -12.12 0.81
N ARG A 162 7.52 -12.15 2.10
CA ARG A 162 7.84 -11.10 3.08
C ARG A 162 9.31 -10.71 3.08
N ASN A 163 10.21 -11.69 3.12
CA ASN A 163 11.65 -11.40 3.19
C ASN A 163 12.17 -10.83 1.87
N ALA A 164 11.66 -11.28 0.72
CA ALA A 164 11.94 -10.68 -0.58
C ALA A 164 11.60 -9.19 -0.60
N PHE A 165 10.40 -8.83 -0.12
CA PHE A 165 9.96 -7.43 -0.07
C PHE A 165 10.81 -6.58 0.86
N LEU A 166 11.19 -7.12 2.02
CA LEU A 166 12.09 -6.45 2.96
C LEU A 166 13.49 -6.24 2.35
N MET A 167 14.02 -7.23 1.63
CA MET A 167 15.32 -7.10 0.96
C MET A 167 15.28 -6.05 -0.16
N LEU A 168 14.20 -6.00 -0.95
CA LEU A 168 14.03 -4.97 -1.98
C LEU A 168 13.93 -3.57 -1.37
N ALA A 169 13.13 -3.41 -0.32
CA ALA A 169 13.00 -2.14 0.38
C ALA A 169 14.35 -1.71 0.99
N ALA A 170 15.05 -2.63 1.66
CA ALA A 170 16.36 -2.38 2.24
C ALA A 170 17.39 -1.96 1.17
N LEU A 171 17.41 -2.65 0.02
CA LEU A 171 18.31 -2.30 -1.07
C LEU A 171 17.93 -0.95 -1.71
N GLY A 172 16.64 -0.62 -1.81
CA GLY A 172 16.17 0.70 -2.24
C GLY A 172 16.66 1.81 -1.32
N ILE A 173 16.53 1.64 -0.01
CA ILE A 173 17.04 2.59 1.00
C ILE A 173 18.56 2.70 0.89
N PHE A 174 19.28 1.58 0.85
CA PHE A 174 20.73 1.54 0.68
C PHE A 174 21.15 2.33 -0.57
N ARG A 175 20.42 2.17 -1.68
CA ARG A 175 20.67 2.89 -2.92
C ARG A 175 20.45 4.39 -2.81
N VAL A 176 19.42 4.83 -2.08
CA VAL A 176 19.22 6.26 -1.74
C VAL A 176 20.40 6.79 -0.92
N LEU A 177 20.82 6.06 0.11
CA LEU A 177 21.93 6.46 0.99
C LEU A 177 23.26 6.57 0.24
N ILE A 178 23.58 5.60 -0.63
CA ILE A 178 24.81 5.64 -1.44
C ILE A 178 24.80 6.85 -2.39
N GLY A 179 23.66 7.13 -3.03
CA GLY A 179 23.52 8.32 -3.89
C GLY A 179 23.75 9.62 -3.10
N ALA A 180 23.19 9.71 -1.90
CA ALA A 180 23.32 10.87 -1.04
C ALA A 180 24.76 11.14 -0.57
N VAL A 181 25.62 10.11 -0.47
CA VAL A 181 27.05 10.27 -0.13
C VAL A 181 27.94 10.53 -1.37
N GLY A 182 27.35 10.76 -2.54
CA GLY A 182 28.05 11.22 -3.74
C GLY A 182 28.76 10.14 -4.54
N VAL A 183 28.42 8.86 -4.35
CA VAL A 183 28.96 7.81 -5.22
C VAL A 183 28.42 8.00 -6.65
N PRO A 184 29.26 7.87 -7.70
CA PRO A 184 28.80 8.05 -9.08
C PRO A 184 27.80 6.99 -9.55
N GLU A 185 26.86 7.39 -10.42
CA GLU A 185 25.77 6.51 -10.92
C GLU A 185 26.29 5.24 -11.59
N TYR A 186 27.33 5.35 -12.41
CA TYR A 186 27.91 4.21 -13.11
C TYR A 186 28.51 3.17 -12.16
N ILE A 187 28.94 3.56 -10.95
CA ILE A 187 29.44 2.64 -9.93
C ILE A 187 28.28 2.10 -9.09
N GLY A 188 27.43 2.99 -8.60
CA GLY A 188 26.33 2.65 -7.70
C GLY A 188 25.30 1.72 -8.32
N THR A 189 25.03 1.85 -9.62
CA THR A 189 24.02 1.05 -10.32
C THR A 189 24.33 -0.43 -10.31
N TRP A 190 25.60 -0.82 -10.41
CA TRP A 190 26.02 -2.24 -10.37
C TRP A 190 26.01 -2.81 -8.95
N ILE A 191 26.53 -2.07 -7.98
CA ILE A 191 26.66 -2.54 -6.58
C ILE A 191 25.30 -2.62 -5.88
N SER A 192 24.35 -1.74 -6.24
CA SER A 192 23.02 -1.65 -5.62
C SER A 192 21.89 -2.03 -6.59
N SER A 193 22.13 -2.97 -7.50
CA SER A 193 21.18 -3.32 -8.56
C SER A 193 19.94 -4.03 -8.01
N LEU A 194 18.83 -3.29 -7.94
CA LEU A 194 17.50 -3.83 -7.60
C LEU A 194 17.06 -4.93 -8.56
N SER A 195 17.42 -4.81 -9.85
CA SER A 195 17.10 -5.81 -10.86
C SER A 195 17.87 -7.12 -10.66
N LEU A 196 19.17 -7.06 -10.31
CA LEU A 196 19.94 -8.27 -10.02
C LEU A 196 19.41 -8.98 -8.77
N LEU A 197 19.16 -8.24 -7.69
CA LEU A 197 18.53 -8.79 -6.49
C LEU A 197 17.19 -9.45 -6.85
N MET A 198 16.38 -8.78 -7.66
CA MET A 198 15.10 -9.31 -8.09
C MET A 198 15.21 -10.63 -8.86
N MET A 199 16.15 -10.73 -9.80
CA MET A 199 16.37 -11.97 -10.56
C MET A 199 16.71 -13.14 -9.62
N VAL A 200 17.58 -12.91 -8.64
CA VAL A 200 17.95 -13.91 -7.63
C VAL A 200 16.74 -14.31 -6.77
N LEU A 201 15.98 -13.32 -6.29
CA LEU A 201 14.77 -13.56 -5.49
C LEU A 201 13.72 -14.34 -6.28
N ALA A 202 13.51 -14.01 -7.56
CA ALA A 202 12.55 -14.69 -8.43
C ALA A 202 12.88 -16.18 -8.55
N VAL A 203 14.14 -16.53 -8.85
CA VAL A 203 14.59 -17.93 -8.95
C VAL A 203 14.45 -18.64 -7.60
N TYR A 204 14.93 -18.02 -6.51
CA TYR A 204 14.89 -18.58 -5.17
C TYR A 204 13.45 -18.89 -4.71
N TYR A 205 12.54 -17.93 -4.87
CA TYR A 205 11.15 -18.08 -4.45
C TYR A 205 10.36 -19.02 -5.36
N GLY A 206 10.65 -19.01 -6.67
CA GLY A 206 10.14 -20.01 -7.61
C GLY A 206 10.53 -21.43 -7.21
N HIS A 207 11.82 -21.65 -6.92
CA HIS A 207 12.33 -22.94 -6.45
C HIS A 207 11.71 -23.37 -5.11
N SER A 208 11.56 -22.42 -4.19
CA SER A 208 11.03 -22.70 -2.85
C SER A 208 9.50 -22.92 -2.81
N ALA A 209 8.77 -22.55 -3.87
CA ALA A 209 7.31 -22.49 -3.86
C ALA A 209 6.63 -23.84 -3.53
N ARG A 210 7.08 -24.95 -4.14
CA ARG A 210 6.51 -26.30 -3.88
C ARG A 210 6.63 -26.73 -2.42
N ARG A 211 7.74 -26.39 -1.77
CA ARG A 211 7.97 -26.72 -0.35
C ARG A 211 6.98 -26.02 0.57
N HIS A 212 6.38 -24.92 0.10
CA HIS A 212 5.42 -24.09 0.81
C HIS A 212 3.98 -24.28 0.29
N GLY A 213 3.73 -25.36 -0.48
CA GLY A 213 2.42 -25.81 -0.95
C GLY A 213 1.86 -25.02 -2.14
N PHE A 214 2.71 -24.34 -2.90
CA PHE A 214 2.33 -23.76 -4.19
C PHE A 214 2.71 -24.78 -5.28
N ASP A 215 1.71 -25.47 -5.83
CA ASP A 215 1.91 -26.63 -6.71
C ASP A 215 1.62 -26.33 -8.18
N ARG A 216 1.08 -25.16 -8.51
CA ARG A 216 0.66 -24.79 -9.87
C ARG A 216 1.47 -23.62 -10.42
N TYR A 217 1.81 -23.68 -11.71
CA TYR A 217 2.59 -22.63 -12.39
C TYR A 217 1.97 -21.24 -12.30
N TRP A 218 0.64 -21.10 -12.39
CA TRP A 218 -0.02 -19.80 -12.29
C TRP A 218 0.23 -19.11 -10.95
N GLN A 219 0.46 -19.87 -9.87
CA GLN A 219 0.78 -19.31 -8.55
C GLN A 219 2.16 -18.66 -8.57
N VAL A 220 3.10 -19.25 -9.31
CA VAL A 220 4.46 -18.73 -9.47
C VAL A 220 4.47 -17.52 -10.42
N VAL A 221 3.63 -17.53 -11.46
CA VAL A 221 3.40 -16.35 -12.30
C VAL A 221 2.94 -15.18 -11.42
N LEU A 222 1.98 -15.41 -10.53
CA LEU A 222 1.53 -14.39 -9.60
C LEU A 222 2.64 -13.93 -8.64
N MET A 223 3.52 -14.83 -8.17
CA MET A 223 4.70 -14.43 -7.37
C MET A 223 5.62 -13.50 -8.14
N GLY A 224 5.95 -13.83 -9.39
CA GLY A 224 6.78 -12.99 -10.25
C GLY A 224 6.16 -11.61 -10.51
N LEU A 225 4.84 -11.56 -10.74
CA LEU A 225 4.09 -10.31 -10.87
C LEU A 225 4.18 -9.46 -9.60
N LEU A 226 3.98 -10.07 -8.42
CA LEU A 226 4.06 -9.37 -7.13
C LEU A 226 5.46 -8.84 -6.85
N LEU A 227 6.48 -9.66 -7.12
CA LEU A 227 7.88 -9.29 -6.97
C LEU A 227 8.25 -8.10 -7.87
N SER A 228 7.89 -8.14 -9.15
CA SER A 228 8.09 -7.02 -10.08
C SER A 228 7.35 -5.76 -9.64
N THR A 229 6.08 -5.91 -9.23
CA THR A 229 5.25 -4.80 -8.74
C THR A 229 5.90 -4.13 -7.52
N VAL A 230 6.35 -4.92 -6.53
CA VAL A 230 7.02 -4.38 -5.34
C VAL A 230 8.34 -3.69 -5.71
N GLN A 231 9.13 -4.24 -6.63
CA GLN A 231 10.34 -3.58 -7.10
C GLN A 231 10.02 -2.21 -7.72
N SER A 232 9.05 -2.14 -8.63
CA SER A 232 8.64 -0.87 -9.25
C SER A 232 8.14 0.14 -8.21
N LEU A 233 7.37 -0.31 -7.21
CA LEU A 233 6.91 0.56 -6.12
C LEU A 233 8.07 1.06 -5.27
N VAL A 234 9.08 0.23 -4.98
CA VAL A 234 10.29 0.66 -4.27
C VAL A 234 11.04 1.71 -5.09
N VAL A 235 11.19 1.50 -6.40
CA VAL A 235 11.85 2.48 -7.27
C VAL A 235 11.09 3.80 -7.30
N ILE A 236 9.76 3.77 -7.50
CA ILE A 236 8.91 4.96 -7.48
C ILE A 236 9.02 5.69 -6.14
N ALA A 237 8.98 4.97 -5.03
CA ALA A 237 9.15 5.55 -3.70
C ALA A 237 10.52 6.23 -3.56
N CYS A 238 11.59 5.61 -4.05
CA CYS A 238 12.92 6.20 -4.04
C CYS A 238 13.00 7.47 -4.91
N ILE A 239 12.44 7.47 -6.12
CA ILE A 239 12.34 8.66 -7.00
C ILE A 239 11.65 9.80 -6.24
N LEU A 240 10.51 9.52 -5.61
CA LEU A 240 9.74 10.52 -4.87
C LEU A 240 10.53 11.06 -3.68
N ILE A 241 11.15 10.19 -2.88
CA ILE A 241 11.96 10.60 -1.73
C ILE A 241 13.09 11.52 -2.22
N THR A 242 13.90 11.06 -3.16
CA THR A 242 15.09 11.80 -3.54
C THR A 242 14.78 13.11 -4.25
N THR A 243 13.73 13.14 -5.08
CA THR A 243 13.24 14.38 -5.72
C THR A 243 12.74 15.38 -4.69
N ASN A 244 11.92 14.95 -3.72
CA ASN A 244 11.35 15.87 -2.73
C ASN A 244 12.40 16.39 -1.73
N PHE A 245 13.45 15.61 -1.44
CA PHE A 245 14.53 16.03 -0.55
C PHE A 245 15.73 16.66 -1.27
N GLY A 246 15.68 16.81 -2.60
CA GLY A 246 16.80 17.39 -3.38
C GLY A 246 18.09 16.58 -3.27
N LEU A 247 18.00 15.27 -3.05
CA LEU A 247 19.16 14.41 -2.87
C LEU A 247 19.75 14.02 -4.22
N ALA A 248 21.08 14.11 -4.37
CA ALA A 248 21.78 13.45 -5.46
C ALA A 248 21.50 11.94 -5.39
N ASN A 249 21.09 11.32 -6.51
CA ASN A 249 20.67 9.92 -6.49
C ASN A 249 20.62 9.28 -7.88
N TYR A 250 20.50 7.95 -7.89
CA TYR A 250 20.47 7.11 -9.09
C TYR A 250 19.07 6.85 -9.68
N PHE A 251 18.07 7.55 -9.17
CA PHE A 251 16.67 7.39 -9.54
C PHE A 251 16.14 8.62 -10.30
N THR A 252 16.84 9.75 -10.28
CA THR A 252 16.51 10.93 -11.08
C THR A 252 17.35 10.93 -12.35
N SER A 253 16.67 10.97 -13.50
CA SER A 253 17.33 11.12 -14.81
C SER A 253 17.35 12.60 -15.18
N GLU A 254 18.46 13.10 -15.70
CA GLU A 254 18.53 14.44 -16.32
C GLU A 254 17.80 14.49 -17.67
N ILE A 255 17.53 13.33 -18.27
CA ILE A 255 17.01 13.19 -19.64
C ILE A 255 15.48 13.09 -19.65
N VAL A 256 14.87 12.59 -18.57
CA VAL A 256 13.44 12.26 -18.51
C VAL A 256 12.79 12.91 -17.28
N SER A 257 11.63 13.55 -17.49
CA SER A 257 10.87 14.14 -16.39
C SER A 257 10.49 13.09 -15.34
N VAL A 258 10.45 13.50 -14.06
CA VAL A 258 10.07 12.64 -12.93
C VAL A 258 8.77 11.89 -13.18
N THR A 259 7.75 12.58 -13.71
CA THR A 259 6.45 11.98 -14.06
C THR A 259 6.60 10.88 -15.10
N ARG A 260 7.33 11.12 -16.19
CA ARG A 260 7.53 10.11 -17.24
C ARG A 260 8.35 8.92 -16.71
N HIS A 261 9.31 9.17 -15.82
CA HIS A 261 10.08 8.11 -15.17
C HIS A 261 9.19 7.23 -14.27
N ILE A 262 8.34 7.83 -13.43
CA ILE A 262 7.37 7.11 -12.59
C ILE A 262 6.40 6.28 -13.44
N VAL A 263 5.85 6.87 -14.51
CA VAL A 263 4.93 6.17 -15.43
C VAL A 263 5.64 4.99 -16.12
N GLY A 264 6.93 5.12 -16.46
CA GLY A 264 7.73 4.03 -16.99
C GLY A 264 7.81 2.82 -16.05
N HIS A 265 8.05 3.05 -14.75
CA HIS A 265 8.07 1.97 -13.74
C HIS A 265 6.68 1.41 -13.43
N LEU A 266 5.63 2.23 -13.52
CA LEU A 266 4.26 1.76 -13.38
C LEU A 266 3.88 0.84 -14.55
N GLY A 267 4.23 1.24 -15.78
CA GLY A 267 4.04 0.41 -16.97
C GLY A 267 4.86 -0.87 -16.93
N SER A 268 6.10 -0.82 -16.40
CA SER A 268 6.93 -2.01 -16.24
C SER A 268 6.29 -3.03 -15.28
N ALA A 269 5.66 -2.58 -14.18
CA ALA A 269 4.98 -3.43 -13.22
C ALA A 269 3.78 -4.20 -13.81
N ILE A 270 2.98 -3.55 -14.66
CA ILE A 270 1.71 -4.09 -15.18
C ILE A 270 1.91 -5.13 -16.31
N GLY A 271 3.11 -5.24 -16.86
CA GLY A 271 3.40 -6.23 -17.91
C GLY A 271 4.55 -5.87 -18.85
N GLY A 272 5.34 -4.84 -18.52
CA GLY A 272 6.45 -4.40 -19.35
C GLY A 272 7.74 -5.20 -19.16
N ASN A 273 8.85 -4.58 -19.58
CA ASN A 273 10.17 -5.18 -19.75
C ASN A 273 10.79 -5.85 -18.52
N LEU A 274 10.30 -5.54 -17.31
CA LEU A 274 10.79 -6.14 -16.06
C LEU A 274 9.95 -7.36 -15.63
N THR A 275 8.62 -7.24 -15.72
CA THR A 275 7.70 -8.25 -15.22
C THR A 275 7.85 -9.58 -15.96
N ILE A 276 7.95 -9.56 -17.29
CA ILE A 276 8.05 -10.78 -18.10
C ILE A 276 9.30 -11.60 -17.73
N PRO A 277 10.53 -11.03 -17.72
CA PRO A 277 11.72 -11.76 -17.28
C PRO A 277 11.61 -12.32 -15.85
N VAL A 278 11.07 -11.53 -14.90
CA VAL A 278 10.93 -11.95 -13.50
C VAL A 278 9.99 -13.15 -13.37
N VAL A 279 8.87 -13.14 -14.10
CA VAL A 279 7.93 -14.27 -14.15
C VAL A 279 8.59 -15.50 -14.75
N ILE A 280 9.33 -15.35 -15.86
CA ILE A 280 10.06 -16.47 -16.50
C ILE A 280 11.08 -17.07 -15.53
N LEU A 281 11.87 -16.24 -14.85
CA LEU A 281 12.87 -16.70 -13.87
C LEU A 281 12.23 -17.43 -12.69
N ALA A 282 11.11 -16.91 -12.18
CA ALA A 282 10.35 -17.62 -11.14
C ALA A 282 9.84 -18.97 -11.64
N ALA A 283 9.34 -19.04 -12.88
CA ALA A 283 8.89 -20.29 -13.49
C ALA A 283 10.04 -21.30 -13.70
N ILE A 284 11.23 -20.84 -14.09
CA ILE A 284 12.45 -21.67 -14.19
C ILE A 284 12.82 -22.22 -12.81
N GLY A 285 12.87 -21.37 -11.79
CA GLY A 285 13.10 -21.79 -10.41
C GLY A 285 12.10 -22.88 -10.00
N PHE A 286 10.82 -22.69 -10.30
CA PHE A 286 9.78 -23.66 -10.01
C PHE A 286 9.92 -24.98 -10.76
N ALA A 287 10.31 -24.94 -12.03
CA ALA A 287 10.53 -26.14 -12.84
C ALA A 287 11.65 -27.02 -12.27
N THR A 288 12.71 -26.38 -11.75
CA THR A 288 13.85 -27.08 -11.11
C THR A 288 13.57 -27.55 -9.68
N ALA A 289 12.47 -27.13 -9.06
CA ALA A 289 12.10 -27.58 -7.72
C ALA A 289 11.73 -29.08 -7.76
N GLY A 290 12.58 -29.94 -7.20
CA GLY A 290 12.31 -31.37 -7.09
C GLY A 290 10.91 -31.63 -6.51
N ARG A 291 10.14 -32.53 -7.13
CA ARG A 291 8.89 -32.99 -6.53
C ARG A 291 9.24 -33.68 -5.22
N LYS A 292 8.56 -33.35 -4.12
CA LYS A 292 8.64 -34.20 -2.93
C LYS A 292 8.32 -35.63 -3.40
N PRO A 293 9.16 -36.63 -3.11
CA PRO A 293 8.79 -38.01 -3.38
C PRO A 293 7.45 -38.22 -2.69
N ALA A 294 6.47 -38.75 -3.42
CA ALA A 294 5.19 -39.11 -2.82
C ALA A 294 5.53 -40.00 -1.64
N LEU A 295 5.27 -39.51 -0.42
CA LEU A 295 5.31 -40.35 0.76
C LEU A 295 4.34 -41.48 0.43
N LYS A 296 4.88 -42.67 0.11
CA LYS A 296 4.08 -43.88 -0.05
C LYS A 296 3.20 -43.90 1.17
N SER A 297 1.90 -43.73 0.98
CA SER A 297 0.92 -43.82 2.05
C SER A 297 1.20 -45.12 2.77
N GLN A 298 1.75 -45.04 3.99
CA GLN A 298 1.82 -46.21 4.84
C GLN A 298 0.36 -46.71 4.97
N PRO A 299 0.09 -47.99 4.71
CA PRO A 299 -1.24 -48.53 4.92
C PRO A 299 -1.64 -48.20 6.35
N ARG A 300 -2.75 -47.49 6.51
CA ARG A 300 -3.36 -47.25 7.83
C ARG A 300 -3.56 -48.62 8.46
N ASN A 301 -2.74 -48.95 9.45
CA ASN A 301 -3.00 -50.09 10.33
C ASN A 301 -4.34 -49.83 11.01
N SER A 302 -5.37 -50.49 10.51
CA SER A 302 -6.70 -50.59 11.07
C SER A 302 -6.66 -51.48 12.30
N GLN A 303 -6.07 -51.02 13.39
CA GLN A 303 -6.23 -51.63 14.71
C GLN A 303 -6.25 -50.55 15.79
N ARG A 304 -7.47 -50.14 16.18
CA ARG A 304 -7.76 -49.75 17.55
C ARG A 304 -8.89 -50.65 18.03
N PRO A 305 -8.66 -51.50 19.07
CA PRO A 305 -9.74 -52.20 19.71
C PRO A 305 -10.57 -51.23 20.55
N TYR A 306 -11.87 -51.48 20.56
CA TYR A 306 -12.82 -50.93 21.52
C TYR A 306 -12.40 -51.33 22.93
N PHE A 307 -12.25 -50.34 23.82
CA PHE A 307 -12.56 -50.44 25.24
C PHE A 307 -13.02 -49.06 25.73
#